data_AF-A0A8T0VXR4-F1
#
_entry.id   AF-A0A8T0VXR4-F1
#
_cell.length_a   1.000
_cell.length_b   1.000
_cell.length_c   1.000
_cell.angle_alpha   90.00
_cell.angle_beta   90.00
_cell.angle_gamma   90.00
#
_symmetry.space_group_name_H-M   'P 1'
#
loop_
_entity.id
_entity.type
_entity.pdbx_description
1 polymer ?
#
loop_
_entity_poly.entity_id
_entity_poly.type
_entity_poly.pdbx_seq_one_letter_code
_entity_poly.pdbx_strand_id
1 'polypeptide(L)'
;MVTIENCPGEVFINVSPTKCWSMVREWLNMEIRKELSMGRANLPTLQPPGPVDGLEMFGLLSPVIIQAIEVQECRIEIGSAEYWRSRPRVVAGDGGSRHMLPPQGTPHIALLRGLFQRASRDELRALRSLLTSNSSLDESSRQQAAQVLDDEIAKQWS
;
A
#
# COMPACT_ATOMS: atom_id res chain seq x y z
N MET A 1 -19.16 -2.79 -4.04
CA MET A 1 -20.58 -2.35 -4.02
C MET A 1 -20.57 -0.85 -3.82
N VAL A 2 -21.41 -0.12 -4.55
CA VAL A 2 -21.60 1.32 -4.41
C VAL A 2 -23.08 1.58 -4.17
N THR A 3 -23.39 2.45 -3.21
CA THR A 3 -24.75 2.80 -2.80
C THR A 3 -24.95 4.30 -2.90
N ILE A 4 -26.18 4.74 -3.14
CA ILE A 4 -26.54 6.15 -3.12
C ILE A 4 -27.09 6.50 -1.74
N GLU A 5 -26.48 7.48 -1.06
CA GLU A 5 -26.81 7.84 0.34
C GLU A 5 -28.30 8.13 0.54
N ASN A 6 -28.93 8.85 -0.39
CA ASN A 6 -30.34 9.24 -0.31
C ASN A 6 -31.30 8.24 -0.97
N CYS A 7 -30.78 7.14 -1.53
CA CYS A 7 -31.56 6.12 -2.25
C CYS A 7 -30.97 4.72 -1.98
N PRO A 8 -31.18 4.16 -0.77
CA PRO A 8 -30.54 2.90 -0.36
C PRO A 8 -31.00 1.67 -1.18
N GLY A 9 -32.08 1.80 -1.95
CA GLY A 9 -32.53 0.75 -2.88
C GLY A 9 -31.70 0.66 -4.16
N GLU A 10 -30.93 1.69 -4.51
CA GLU A 10 -30.08 1.70 -5.70
C GLU A 10 -28.66 1.26 -5.33
N VAL A 11 -28.28 0.10 -5.84
CA VAL A 11 -27.02 -0.56 -5.51
C VAL A 11 -26.32 -1.01 -6.78
N PHE A 12 -25.07 -0.60 -6.92
CA PHE A 12 -24.23 -0.95 -8.07
C PHE A 12 -23.17 -1.96 -7.63
N ILE A 13 -23.19 -3.16 -8.23
CA ILE A 13 -22.29 -4.26 -7.87
C ILE A 13 -21.52 -4.69 -9.10
N ASN A 14 -20.19 -4.54 -9.04
CA ASN A 14 -19.27 -5.14 -9.98
C ASN A 14 -17.94 -5.40 -9.29
N VAL A 15 -17.18 -6.38 -9.78
CA VAL A 15 -15.82 -6.66 -9.32
C VAL A 15 -14.81 -5.61 -9.81
N SER A 16 -15.07 -4.99 -10.97
CA SER A 16 -14.25 -3.92 -11.51
C SER A 16 -14.73 -2.56 -10.99
N PRO A 17 -13.86 -1.78 -10.31
CA PRO A 17 -14.17 -0.41 -9.91
C PRO A 17 -14.59 0.45 -11.10
N THR A 18 -13.87 0.35 -12.22
CA THR A 18 -14.18 1.08 -13.46
C THR A 18 -15.58 0.75 -13.96
N LYS A 19 -15.95 -0.54 -14.02
CA LYS A 19 -17.31 -0.92 -14.46
C LYS A 19 -18.38 -0.46 -13.47
N CYS A 20 -18.08 -0.48 -12.18
CA CYS A 20 -18.98 0.03 -11.14
C CYS A 20 -19.25 1.52 -11.33
N TRP A 21 -18.21 2.32 -11.55
CA TRP A 21 -18.33 3.75 -11.83
C TRP A 21 -19.12 4.02 -13.13
N SER A 22 -18.93 3.22 -14.18
CA SER A 22 -19.71 3.35 -15.41
C SER A 22 -21.21 3.17 -15.17
N MET A 23 -21.62 2.21 -14.34
CA MET A 23 -23.04 2.01 -14.01
C MET A 23 -23.62 3.21 -13.25
N VAL A 24 -22.89 3.76 -12.29
CA VAL A 24 -23.29 4.98 -11.56
C VAL A 24 -23.47 6.14 -12.54
N ARG A 25 -22.54 6.32 -13.48
CA ARG A 25 -22.63 7.38 -14.52
C ARG A 25 -23.83 7.18 -15.43
N GLU A 26 -24.06 5.96 -15.91
CA GLU A 26 -25.17 5.62 -16.79
C GLU A 26 -26.51 5.93 -16.10
N TRP A 27 -26.67 5.48 -14.85
CA TRP A 27 -27.84 5.76 -14.03
C TRP A 27 -28.04 7.27 -13.80
N LEU A 28 -26.98 7.99 -13.41
CA LEU A 28 -27.04 9.44 -13.19
C LEU A 28 -27.45 10.19 -14.46
N ASN A 29 -26.90 9.82 -15.60
CA ASN A 29 -27.25 10.41 -16.89
C ASN A 29 -28.70 10.11 -17.29
N MET A 30 -29.22 8.92 -16.97
CA MET A 30 -30.63 8.60 -17.16
C MET A 30 -31.53 9.47 -16.28
N GLU A 31 -31.18 9.66 -15.01
CA GLU A 31 -31.98 10.47 -14.09
C GLU A 31 -31.96 11.95 -14.47
N ILE A 32 -30.81 12.49 -14.89
CA ILE A 32 -30.73 13.87 -15.43
C ILE A 32 -31.64 14.05 -16.65
N ARG A 33 -31.63 13.11 -17.60
CA ARG A 33 -32.51 13.17 -18.79
C ARG A 33 -33.97 13.11 -18.42
N LYS A 34 -34.33 12.26 -17.45
CA LYS A 34 -35.69 12.15 -16.92
C LYS A 34 -36.15 13.47 -16.31
N GLU A 35 -35.36 14.07 -15.44
CA GLU A 35 -35.69 15.35 -14.81
C GLU A 35 -35.77 16.51 -15.83
N LEU A 36 -34.87 16.54 -16.82
CA LEU A 36 -34.93 17.48 -17.95
C LEU A 36 -36.23 17.34 -18.75
N SER A 37 -36.66 16.10 -19.03
CA SER A 37 -37.91 15.83 -19.74
C SER A 37 -39.15 16.27 -18.95
N MET A 38 -39.05 16.35 -17.62
CA MET A 38 -40.09 16.87 -16.74
C MET A 38 -40.06 18.41 -16.61
N GLY A 39 -39.19 19.10 -17.36
CA GLY A 39 -39.10 20.55 -17.38
C GLY A 39 -38.28 21.16 -16.24
N ARG A 40 -37.53 20.34 -15.49
CA ARG A 40 -36.68 20.84 -14.40
C ARG A 40 -35.42 21.49 -14.98
N ALA A 41 -35.22 22.77 -14.66
CA ALA A 41 -34.02 23.52 -15.04
C ALA A 41 -32.94 23.45 -13.95
N ASN A 42 -31.72 23.90 -14.27
CA ASN A 42 -30.54 23.96 -13.37
C ASN A 42 -29.98 22.60 -12.94
N LEU A 43 -30.07 21.59 -13.81
CA LEU A 43 -29.45 20.28 -13.57
C LEU A 43 -27.98 20.27 -14.02
N PRO A 44 -27.12 19.43 -13.40
CA PRO A 44 -25.78 19.19 -13.89
C PRO A 44 -25.78 18.73 -15.35
N THR A 45 -24.71 19.05 -16.08
CA THR A 45 -24.52 18.54 -17.44
C THR A 45 -24.36 17.02 -17.44
N LEU A 46 -24.82 16.37 -18.50
CA LEU A 46 -24.59 14.94 -18.70
C LEU A 46 -23.10 14.65 -18.66
N GLN A 47 -22.71 13.64 -17.88
CA GLN A 47 -21.34 13.19 -17.82
C GLN A 47 -20.99 12.46 -19.13
N PRO A 48 -19.91 12.84 -19.83
CA PRO A 48 -19.58 12.27 -21.12
C PRO A 48 -19.23 10.77 -21.00
N PRO A 49 -19.56 9.97 -22.03
CA PRO A 49 -19.01 8.63 -22.16
C PRO A 49 -17.51 8.76 -22.48
N GLY A 50 -16.68 8.15 -21.64
CA GLY A 50 -15.24 8.21 -21.79
C GLY A 50 -14.57 7.27 -20.79
N PRO A 51 -13.40 6.72 -21.14
CA PRO A 51 -12.62 5.91 -20.21
C PRO A 51 -12.25 6.79 -19.01
N VAL A 52 -12.64 6.34 -17.83
CA VAL A 52 -12.31 6.98 -16.57
C VAL A 52 -11.83 5.87 -15.65
N ASP A 53 -10.77 6.13 -14.90
CA ASP A 53 -10.28 5.17 -13.91
C ASP A 53 -11.23 5.13 -12.71
N GLY A 54 -11.91 4.00 -12.52
CA GLY A 54 -12.80 3.84 -11.37
C GLY A 54 -12.09 3.94 -10.03
N LEU A 55 -10.81 3.54 -9.95
CA LEU A 55 -10.04 3.67 -8.71
C LEU A 55 -9.83 5.13 -8.35
N GLU A 56 -9.53 5.97 -9.34
CA GLU A 56 -9.39 7.42 -9.15
C GLU A 56 -10.72 8.03 -8.70
N MET A 57 -11.83 7.68 -9.36
CA MET A 57 -13.15 8.25 -9.05
C MET A 57 -13.67 7.88 -7.66
N PHE A 58 -13.31 6.68 -7.17
CA PHE A 58 -13.58 6.30 -5.78
C PHE A 58 -12.55 6.84 -4.79
N GLY A 59 -11.54 7.59 -5.25
CA GLY A 59 -10.47 8.13 -4.42
C GLY A 59 -9.48 7.08 -3.92
N LEU A 60 -9.55 5.84 -4.39
CA LEU A 60 -8.69 4.74 -3.97
C LEU A 60 -7.22 4.95 -4.37
N LEU A 61 -6.97 5.81 -5.36
CA LEU A 61 -5.63 6.25 -5.73
C LEU A 61 -5.07 7.39 -4.86
N SER A 62 -5.85 7.89 -3.88
CA SER A 62 -5.38 8.92 -2.97
C SER A 62 -4.19 8.39 -2.14
N PRO A 63 -3.07 9.14 -2.03
CA PRO A 63 -1.92 8.72 -1.24
C PRO A 63 -2.28 8.36 0.20
N VAL A 64 -3.25 9.05 0.80
CA VAL A 64 -3.69 8.80 2.19
C VAL A 64 -4.38 7.44 2.31
N ILE A 65 -5.24 7.09 1.35
CA ILE A 65 -5.96 5.81 1.33
C ILE A 65 -4.99 4.67 1.02
N ILE A 66 -4.13 4.86 0.01
CA ILE A 66 -3.06 3.92 -0.35
C ILE A 66 -2.19 3.60 0.87
N GLN A 67 -1.70 4.62 1.58
CA GLN A 67 -0.89 4.44 2.79
C GLN A 67 -1.65 3.75 3.93
N ALA A 68 -2.93 4.09 4.13
CA ALA A 68 -3.75 3.44 5.15
C ALA A 68 -3.93 1.94 4.88
N ILE A 69 -4.20 1.58 3.61
CA ILE A 69 -4.28 0.19 3.16
C ILE A 69 -2.93 -0.49 3.36
N GLU A 70 -1.83 0.14 2.96
CA GLU A 70 -0.48 -0.42 3.11
C GLU A 70 -0.08 -0.69 4.55
N VAL A 71 -0.43 0.18 5.50
CA VAL A 71 -0.13 -0.04 6.92
C VAL A 71 -0.91 -1.25 7.45
N GLN A 72 -2.13 -1.46 6.94
CA GLN A 72 -2.95 -2.61 7.28
C GLN A 72 -2.47 -3.90 6.59
N GLU A 73 -2.10 -3.84 5.31
CA GLU A 73 -1.56 -4.95 4.50
C GLU A 73 -0.10 -5.29 4.83
N CYS A 74 0.66 -4.40 5.47
CA CYS A 74 1.95 -4.76 6.09
C CYS A 74 1.74 -5.65 7.33
N ARG A 75 0.56 -5.57 7.96
CA ARG A 75 0.20 -6.35 9.15
C ARG A 75 -0.49 -7.67 8.79
N ILE A 76 -1.17 -7.70 7.65
CA ILE A 76 -1.89 -8.87 7.12
C ILE A 76 -1.08 -9.40 5.95
N GLU A 77 -0.49 -10.58 6.10
CA GLU A 77 0.47 -11.22 5.19
C GLU A 77 -0.16 -11.68 3.84
N ILE A 78 -0.93 -10.82 3.18
CA ILE A 78 -1.70 -11.11 1.94
C ILE A 78 -1.30 -10.14 0.80
N GLY A 79 -0.15 -9.48 0.92
CA GLY A 79 0.31 -8.52 -0.07
C GLY A 79 0.81 -9.15 -1.37
N SER A 80 0.22 -8.76 -2.51
CA SER A 80 0.74 -9.06 -3.86
C SER A 80 2.22 -8.69 -3.96
N ALA A 81 3.08 -9.69 -4.19
CA ALA A 81 4.53 -9.49 -4.32
C ALA A 81 4.88 -8.49 -5.43
N GLU A 82 4.08 -8.42 -6.49
CA GLU A 82 4.28 -7.50 -7.61
C GLU A 82 4.05 -6.04 -7.22
N TYR A 83 3.01 -5.78 -6.40
CA TYR A 83 2.73 -4.43 -5.88
C TYR A 83 3.89 -3.91 -5.02
N TRP A 84 4.41 -4.75 -4.11
CA TRP A 84 5.54 -4.36 -3.27
C TRP A 84 6.87 -4.25 -4.05
N ARG A 85 7.05 -5.01 -5.14
CA ARG A 85 8.23 -4.92 -6.03
C ARG A 85 8.22 -3.68 -6.91
N SER A 86 7.05 -3.25 -7.38
CA SER A 86 6.88 -2.10 -8.30
C SER A 86 6.95 -0.74 -7.59
N ARG A 87 6.86 -0.73 -6.25
CA ARG A 87 7.05 0.47 -5.43
C ARG A 87 8.40 1.14 -5.72
N PRO A 88 8.41 2.46 -5.99
CA PRO A 88 9.63 3.23 -5.90
C PRO A 88 10.19 3.04 -4.50
N ARG A 89 11.40 2.49 -4.39
CA ARG A 89 12.13 2.53 -3.12
C ARG A 89 12.33 4.00 -2.84
N VAL A 90 11.56 4.55 -1.91
CA VAL A 90 11.67 5.95 -1.50
C VAL A 90 13.09 6.10 -0.94
N VAL A 91 14.02 6.54 -1.79
CA VAL A 91 15.23 7.20 -1.33
C VAL A 91 14.68 8.45 -0.66
N ALA A 92 14.68 8.43 0.67
CA ALA A 92 14.25 9.56 1.49
C ALA A 92 15.00 10.81 1.03
N GLY A 93 14.29 11.65 0.28
CA GLY A 93 14.79 12.87 -0.33
C GLY A 93 13.88 14.02 0.08
N ASP A 94 14.43 14.81 0.99
CA ASP A 94 14.25 16.26 1.13
C ASP A 94 12.95 16.82 1.76
N GLY A 95 13.06 17.09 3.06
CA GLY A 95 12.29 18.10 3.77
C GLY A 95 13.26 18.85 4.67
N GLY A 96 13.75 20.00 4.20
CA GLY A 96 14.83 20.75 4.84
C GLY A 96 14.53 21.21 6.27
N SER A 97 15.39 20.80 7.21
CA SER A 97 15.82 21.63 8.33
C SER A 97 17.19 21.17 8.82
N ARG A 98 17.96 22.14 9.30
CA ARG A 98 19.43 22.19 9.32
C ARG A 98 20.07 21.16 10.27
N HIS A 99 21.33 20.85 9.94
CA HIS A 99 22.35 20.21 10.77
C HIS A 99 22.20 18.72 11.09
N MET A 100 22.79 17.88 10.22
CA MET A 100 24.01 17.10 10.48
C MET A 100 24.13 16.08 9.35
N LEU A 101 25.26 16.08 8.64
CA LEU A 101 25.61 14.95 7.76
C LEU A 101 25.46 13.66 8.59
N PRO A 102 24.67 12.65 8.17
CA PRO A 102 24.93 11.32 8.66
C PRO A 102 26.32 10.94 8.14
N PRO A 103 27.16 10.28 8.96
CA PRO A 103 28.40 9.75 8.47
C PRO A 103 28.06 8.84 7.29
N GLN A 104 28.92 8.86 6.27
CA GLN A 104 28.93 7.89 5.18
C GLN A 104 29.12 6.49 5.78
N GLY A 105 28.06 5.95 6.37
CA GLY A 105 27.98 4.63 6.92
C GLY A 105 27.86 3.70 5.73
N THR A 106 28.68 2.65 5.75
CA THR A 106 28.68 1.59 4.76
C THR A 106 27.25 1.22 4.35
N PRO A 107 26.96 1.05 3.05
CA PRO A 107 25.58 0.86 2.53
C PRO A 107 24.81 -0.28 3.22
N HIS A 108 25.54 -1.25 3.79
CA HIS A 108 25.01 -2.33 4.61
C HIS A 108 24.31 -1.86 5.90
N ILE A 109 24.79 -0.81 6.56
CA ILE A 109 24.18 -0.29 7.80
C ILE A 109 22.82 0.35 7.52
N ALA A 110 22.67 1.03 6.39
CA ALA A 110 21.38 1.60 5.97
C ALA A 110 20.36 0.50 5.66
N LEU A 111 20.78 -0.60 5.02
CA LEU A 111 19.94 -1.76 4.76
C LEU A 111 19.53 -2.48 6.06
N LEU A 112 20.47 -2.66 7.00
CA LEU A 112 20.18 -3.22 8.33
C LEU A 112 19.17 -2.37 9.09
N ARG A 113 19.25 -1.04 8.99
CA ARG A 113 18.27 -0.14 9.61
C ARG A 113 16.86 -0.35 9.08
N GLY A 114 16.72 -0.58 7.77
CA GLY A 114 15.44 -0.94 7.15
C GLY A 114 14.91 -2.29 7.64
N LEU A 115 15.79 -3.29 7.79
CA LEU A 115 15.43 -4.59 8.38
C LEU A 115 14.95 -4.43 9.82
N PHE A 116 15.63 -3.59 10.62
CA PHE A 116 15.25 -3.40 12.03
C PHE A 116 13.93 -2.68 12.22
N GLN A 117 13.52 -1.84 11.26
CA GLN A 117 12.19 -1.21 11.29
C GLN A 117 11.06 -2.19 11.00
N ARG A 118 11.35 -3.33 10.34
CA ARG A 118 10.37 -4.36 9.99
C ARG A 118 10.29 -5.49 11.01
N ALA A 119 11.38 -5.73 11.74
CA ALA A 119 11.46 -6.77 12.76
C ALA A 119 10.67 -6.43 14.04
N SER A 120 10.15 -7.46 14.71
CA SER A 120 9.46 -7.29 15.99
C SER A 120 10.43 -6.97 17.14
N ARG A 121 9.90 -6.45 18.26
CA ARG A 121 10.72 -6.12 19.43
C ARG A 121 11.46 -7.34 19.99
N ASP A 122 10.87 -8.53 19.89
CA ASP A 122 11.46 -9.78 20.39
C ASP A 122 12.53 -10.30 19.43
N GLU A 123 12.31 -10.22 18.11
CA GLU A 123 13.34 -10.50 17.10
C GLU A 123 14.56 -9.59 17.25
N LEU A 124 14.35 -8.29 17.47
CA LEU A 124 15.43 -7.34 17.69
C LEU A 124 16.21 -7.62 18.98
N ARG A 125 15.54 -8.10 20.04
CA ARG A 125 16.22 -8.52 21.27
C ARG A 125 17.04 -9.78 21.06
N ALA A 126 16.50 -10.77 20.35
CA ALA A 126 17.21 -12.00 20.02
C ALA A 126 18.45 -11.70 19.16
N LEU A 127 18.30 -10.88 18.12
CA LEU A 127 19.40 -10.44 17.28
C LEU A 127 20.44 -9.64 18.07
N ARG A 128 20.01 -8.71 18.93
CA ARG A 128 20.93 -7.97 19.80
C ARG A 128 21.69 -8.92 20.73
N SER A 129 20.99 -9.88 21.34
CA SER A 129 21.59 -10.91 22.20
C SER A 129 22.67 -11.70 21.47
N LEU A 130 22.40 -12.11 20.23
CA LEU A 130 23.39 -12.77 19.37
C LEU A 130 24.58 -11.85 19.06
N LEU A 131 24.37 -10.58 18.72
CA LEU A 131 25.45 -9.66 18.36
C LEU A 131 26.31 -9.20 19.55
N THR A 132 25.73 -9.11 20.76
CA THR A 132 26.43 -8.63 21.97
C THR A 132 27.11 -9.74 22.76
N SER A 133 26.75 -11.02 22.56
CA SER A 133 27.38 -12.17 23.24
C SER A 133 28.79 -12.52 22.69
N ASN A 134 29.44 -11.54 22.06
CA ASN A 134 30.59 -11.67 21.16
C ASN A 134 31.91 -12.04 21.86
N SER A 135 31.90 -12.42 23.13
CA SER A 135 33.07 -12.99 23.82
C SER A 135 33.00 -14.50 24.02
N SER A 136 31.89 -15.17 23.70
CA SER A 136 31.80 -16.64 23.84
C SER A 136 30.83 -17.34 22.88
N LEU A 137 30.48 -16.73 21.74
CA LEU A 137 29.72 -17.45 20.72
C LEU A 137 30.61 -18.51 20.07
N ASP A 138 30.28 -19.77 20.33
CA ASP A 138 30.86 -20.92 19.66
C ASP A 138 30.61 -20.82 18.15
N GLU A 139 31.61 -21.20 17.35
CA GLU A 139 31.56 -21.12 15.88
C GLU A 139 30.34 -21.85 15.30
N SER A 140 29.86 -22.89 16.00
CA SER A 140 28.65 -23.66 15.66
C SER A 140 27.38 -22.80 15.71
N SER A 141 27.18 -22.00 16.75
CA SER A 141 26.02 -21.09 16.83
C SER A 141 26.01 -20.04 15.71
N ARG A 142 27.19 -19.56 15.30
CA ARG A 142 27.31 -18.64 14.15
C ARG A 142 26.98 -19.32 12.82
N GLN A 143 27.45 -20.55 12.62
CA GLN A 143 27.14 -21.34 11.43
C GLN A 143 25.66 -21.69 11.37
N GLN A 144 25.03 -22.02 12.50
CA GLN A 144 23.58 -22.26 12.57
C GLN A 144 22.78 -21.00 12.22
N ALA A 145 23.16 -19.83 12.76
CA ALA A 145 22.50 -18.58 12.41
C ALA A 145 22.65 -18.23 10.92
N ALA A 146 23.83 -18.48 10.33
CA ALA A 146 24.07 -18.30 8.91
C ALA A 146 23.21 -19.27 8.07
N GLN A 147 23.12 -20.53 8.47
CA GLN A 147 22.32 -21.53 7.77
C GLN A 147 20.82 -21.23 7.83
N VAL A 148 20.30 -20.78 8.97
CA VAL A 148 18.90 -20.33 9.08
C VAL A 148 18.62 -19.13 8.17
N LEU A 149 19.58 -18.22 8.02
CA LEU A 149 19.46 -17.09 7.09
C LEU A 149 19.48 -17.57 5.63
N ASP A 150 20.38 -18.48 5.28
CA ASP A 150 20.48 -19.05 3.93
C ASP A 150 19.21 -19.83 3.55
N ASP A 151 18.63 -20.57 4.50
CA ASP A 151 17.36 -21.30 4.30
C ASP A 151 16.19 -20.33 4.08
N GLU A 152 16.13 -19.23 4.83
CA GLU A 152 15.07 -18.23 4.68
C GLU A 152 15.24 -17.42 3.39
N ILE A 153 16.48 -17.15 2.98
CA ILE A 153 16.79 -16.61 1.65
C ILE A 153 16.33 -17.61 0.58
N ALA A 154 16.60 -18.90 0.72
CA ALA A 154 16.19 -19.89 -0.27
C ALA A 154 14.66 -19.95 -0.46
N LYS A 155 13.88 -19.92 0.64
CA LYS A 155 12.40 -19.94 0.58
C LYS A 155 11.79 -18.73 -0.11
N GLN A 156 12.43 -17.56 -0.01
CA GLN A 156 11.92 -16.33 -0.63
C GLN A 156 12.15 -16.28 -2.16
N TRP A 157 12.92 -17.23 -2.71
CA TRP A 157 13.25 -17.34 -4.14
C TRP A 157 12.85 -18.67 -4.80
N SER A 158 12.14 -19.55 -4.09
CA SER A 158 11.52 -20.79 -4.59
C SER A 158 10.03 -20.63 -4.85
#